data_AF-Q6S8F2-F1
#
_entry.id   AF-Q6S8F2-F1
#
_cell.length_a   1.000
_cell.length_b   1.000
_cell.length_c   1.000
_cell.angle_alpha   90.00
_cell.angle_beta   90.00
_cell.angle_gamma   90.00
#
_symmetry.space_group_name_H-M   'P 1'
#
loop_
_entity.id
_entity.type
_entity.pdbx_description
1 polymer ?
#
loop_
_entity_poly.entity_id
_entity_poly.type
_entity_poly.pdbx_seq_one_letter_code
_entity_poly.pdbx_strand_id
1 'polypeptide(L)'
;GGNPTLSIFDRYNDSYLRRIGTTVLAYVNMVCSSLRNSIPKSIVYCQVREAKRSLLDHFFTELGKKETKQLGSLLDEDPAIMERRTALAKRLELYRGAQAEIDAVAWAK
;
A
#
# COMPACT_ATOMS: atom_id res chain seq x y z
N GLY A 1 26.00 7.50 59.20
CA GLY A 1 25.13 8.08 60.25
C GLY A 1 24.84 9.51 59.87
N GLY A 2 23.56 9.88 59.75
CA GLY A 2 23.14 11.24 59.38
C GLY A 2 22.60 12.01 60.58
N ASN A 3 22.84 13.32 60.61
CA ASN A 3 22.49 14.23 61.71
C ASN A 3 20.95 14.34 61.87
N PRO A 4 20.38 14.07 63.08
CA PRO A 4 18.94 13.99 63.29
C PRO A 4 18.17 15.32 63.18
N THR A 5 18.87 16.44 62.96
CA THR A 5 18.31 17.79 62.86
C THR A 5 17.85 18.20 61.45
N LEU A 6 18.06 17.36 60.43
CA LEU A 6 17.62 17.63 59.05
C LEU A 6 16.14 17.27 58.85
N SER A 7 15.41 18.13 58.13
CA SER A 7 14.02 17.91 57.74
C SER A 7 13.88 16.52 57.11
N ILE A 8 12.75 15.85 57.32
CA ILE A 8 12.50 14.55 56.68
C ILE A 8 12.59 14.67 55.14
N PHE A 9 12.32 15.86 54.62
CA PHE A 9 12.49 16.23 53.21
C PHE A 9 13.96 16.36 52.80
N ASP A 10 14.84 16.91 53.64
CA ASP A 10 16.30 16.94 53.39
C ASP A 10 16.93 15.53 53.46
N ARG A 11 16.28 14.60 54.18
CA ARG A 11 16.66 13.19 54.27
C ARG A 11 16.26 12.36 53.03
N TYR A 12 15.28 12.81 52.24
CA TYR A 12 15.05 12.29 50.89
C TYR A 12 16.07 12.90 49.94
N ASN A 13 17.31 12.46 50.18
CA ASN A 13 18.53 12.77 49.44
C ASN A 13 18.29 12.77 47.92
N ASP A 14 18.94 13.69 47.19
CA ASP A 14 18.98 13.76 45.72
C ASP A 14 19.18 12.36 45.09
N SER A 15 19.97 11.50 45.74
CA SER A 15 20.18 10.10 45.34
C SER A 15 18.91 9.25 45.29
N TYR A 16 17.94 9.44 46.18
CA TYR A 16 16.67 8.71 46.19
C TYR A 16 15.77 9.16 45.03
N LEU A 17 15.62 10.47 44.83
CA LEU A 17 14.89 11.04 43.69
C LEU A 17 15.53 10.62 42.36
N ARG A 18 16.87 10.62 42.30
CA ARG A 18 17.62 10.14 41.14
C ARG A 18 17.40 8.65 40.87
N ARG A 19 17.32 7.81 41.91
CA ARG A 19 16.97 6.37 41.78
C ARG A 19 15.56 6.18 41.24
N ILE A 20 14.59 6.94 41.73
CA ILE A 20 13.22 6.93 41.18
C ILE A 20 13.27 7.32 39.69
N GLY A 21 13.96 8.42 39.37
CA GLY A 21 14.14 8.88 37.99
C GLY A 21 14.73 7.80 37.08
N THR A 22 15.78 7.10 37.53
CA THR A 22 16.39 6.00 36.74
C THR A 22 15.44 4.83 36.53
N THR A 23 14.64 4.45 37.54
CA THR A 23 13.69 3.34 37.44
C THR A 23 12.54 3.68 36.49
N VAL A 24 11.99 4.90 36.60
CA VAL A 24 10.93 5.38 35.70
C VAL A 24 11.46 5.46 34.26
N LEU A 25 12.66 5.99 34.07
CA LEU A 25 13.28 6.06 32.73
C LEU A 25 13.49 4.66 32.13
N ALA A 26 13.95 3.69 32.92
CA ALA A 26 14.10 2.31 32.47
C ALA A 26 12.76 1.70 32.03
N TYR A 27 11.69 1.95 32.79
CA TYR A 27 10.35 1.49 32.43
C TYR A 27 9.83 2.13 31.14
N VAL A 28 9.99 3.46 30.99
CA VAL A 28 9.61 4.17 29.77
C VAL A 28 10.37 3.60 28.56
N ASN A 29 11.68 3.38 28.69
CA ASN A 29 12.48 2.80 27.61
C ASN A 29 12.02 1.38 27.24
N MET A 30 11.64 0.56 28.22
CA MET A 30 11.09 -0.78 28.01
C MET A 30 9.74 -0.73 27.27
N VAL A 31 8.86 0.19 27.65
CA VAL A 31 7.56 0.40 26.99
C VAL A 31 7.76 0.88 25.55
N CYS A 32 8.61 1.89 25.33
CA CYS A 32 8.92 2.38 23.98
C CYS A 32 9.52 1.28 23.09
N SER A 33 10.38 0.42 23.64
CA SER A 33 10.95 -0.72 22.91
C SER A 33 9.88 -1.76 22.54
N SER A 34 8.90 -1.99 23.42
CA SER A 34 7.75 -2.86 23.14
C SER A 34 6.85 -2.26 22.06
N LEU A 35 6.50 -0.97 22.19
CA LEU A 35 5.64 -0.25 21.24
C LEU A 35 6.26 -0.17 19.84
N ARG A 36 7.58 0.04 19.75
CA ARG A 36 8.31 0.05 18.47
C ARG A 36 8.08 -1.23 17.67
N ASN A 37 7.88 -2.36 18.34
CA ASN A 37 7.65 -3.65 17.71
C ASN A 37 6.15 -3.99 17.55
N SER A 38 5.30 -3.59 18.51
CA SER A 38 3.88 -3.95 18.49
C SER A 38 3.05 -3.06 17.58
N ILE A 39 3.32 -1.75 17.52
CA ILE A 39 2.53 -0.80 16.71
C ILE A 39 2.56 -1.18 15.22
N PRO A 40 3.73 -1.40 14.58
CA PRO A 40 3.74 -1.78 13.17
C PRO A 40 3.02 -3.11 12.91
N LYS A 41 3.14 -4.09 13.82
CA LYS A 41 2.44 -5.38 13.71
C LYS A 41 0.92 -5.20 13.78
N SER A 42 0.43 -4.37 14.70
CA SER A 42 -0.99 -4.04 14.81
C SER A 42 -1.50 -3.32 13.55
N ILE A 43 -0.74 -2.38 12.99
CA ILE A 43 -1.11 -1.69 11.75
C ILE A 43 -1.19 -2.70 10.59
N VAL A 44 -0.17 -3.54 10.41
CA VAL A 44 -0.17 -4.55 9.34
C VAL A 44 -1.33 -5.53 9.50
N TYR A 45 -1.56 -6.00 10.73
CA TYR A 45 -2.62 -6.98 11.01
C TYR A 45 -4.02 -6.40 10.80
N CYS A 46 -4.30 -5.23 11.39
CA CYS A 46 -5.65 -4.68 11.40
C CYS A 46 -5.98 -3.86 10.15
N GLN A 47 -4.98 -3.23 9.52
CA GLN A 47 -5.22 -2.33 8.38
C GLN A 47 -4.82 -3.01 7.07
N VAL A 48 -3.55 -3.40 6.92
CA VAL A 48 -3.03 -3.88 5.63
C VAL A 48 -3.64 -5.24 5.25
N ARG A 49 -3.63 -6.19 6.19
CA ARG A 49 -4.15 -7.53 5.95
C ARG A 49 -5.66 -7.53 5.73
N GLU A 50 -6.40 -6.77 6.52
CA GLU A 50 -7.85 -6.66 6.36
C GLU A 50 -8.22 -5.91 5.08
N ALA A 51 -7.53 -4.80 4.73
CA ALA A 51 -7.75 -4.12 3.45
C ALA A 51 -7.48 -5.04 2.26
N LYS A 52 -6.41 -5.86 2.30
CA LYS A 52 -6.12 -6.85 1.25
C LYS A 52 -7.25 -7.88 1.12
N ARG A 53 -7.75 -8.39 2.24
CA ARG A 53 -8.84 -9.38 2.24
C ARG A 53 -10.12 -8.76 1.71
N SER A 54 -10.50 -7.61 2.26
CA SER A 54 -11.78 -6.98 1.96
C SER A 54 -11.83 -6.37 0.56
N LEU A 55 -10.69 -6.00 -0.04
CA LEU A 55 -10.66 -5.37 -1.37
C LEU A 55 -11.38 -6.20 -2.43
N LEU A 56 -11.07 -7.50 -2.54
CA LEU A 56 -11.70 -8.36 -3.53
C LEU A 56 -13.17 -8.62 -3.19
N ASP A 57 -13.49 -8.82 -1.91
CA ASP A 57 -14.87 -9.01 -1.46
C ASP A 57 -15.74 -7.80 -1.83
N HIS A 58 -15.25 -6.58 -1.59
CA HIS A 58 -15.92 -5.34 -1.97
C HIS A 58 -15.99 -5.21 -3.49
N PHE A 59 -14.90 -5.49 -4.21
CA PHE A 59 -14.87 -5.41 -5.67
C PHE A 59 -15.93 -6.31 -6.31
N PHE A 60 -15.97 -7.59 -5.92
CA PHE A 60 -16.94 -8.54 -6.49
C PHE A 60 -18.37 -8.24 -6.05
N THR A 61 -18.58 -7.79 -4.82
CA THR A 61 -19.90 -7.38 -4.32
C THR A 61 -20.43 -6.18 -5.11
N GLU A 62 -19.60 -5.15 -5.33
CA GLU A 62 -20.00 -3.96 -6.07
C GLU A 62 -20.17 -4.24 -7.56
N LEU A 63 -19.33 -5.10 -8.14
CA LEU A 63 -19.48 -5.52 -9.54
C LEU A 63 -20.75 -6.34 -9.75
N GLY A 64 -21.06 -7.27 -8.85
CA GLY A 64 -22.24 -8.13 -8.93
C GLY A 64 -23.58 -7.39 -8.78
N LYS A 65 -23.57 -6.20 -8.17
CA LYS A 65 -24.74 -5.31 -8.08
C LYS A 65 -25.00 -4.50 -9.35
N LYS A 66 -24.04 -4.40 -10.28
CA LYS A 66 -24.16 -3.55 -11.47
C LYS A 66 -25.01 -4.21 -12.54
N GLU A 67 -25.88 -3.42 -13.16
CA GLU A 67 -26.66 -3.85 -14.32
C GLU A 67 -25.78 -3.94 -15.58
N THR A 68 -26.22 -4.70 -16.59
CA THR A 68 -25.52 -4.89 -17.86
C THR A 68 -25.10 -3.58 -18.53
N LYS A 69 -25.94 -2.54 -18.45
CA LYS A 69 -25.61 -1.21 -19.02
C LYS A 69 -24.46 -0.53 -18.31
N GLN A 70 -24.41 -0.62 -16.98
CA GLN A 70 -23.34 -0.04 -16.16
C GLN A 70 -22.03 -0.81 -16.35
N LEU A 71 -22.11 -2.14 -16.47
CA LEU A 71 -20.97 -2.97 -16.83
C LEU A 71 -20.43 -2.63 -18.22
N GLY A 72 -21.31 -2.44 -19.20
CA GLY A 72 -20.95 -1.98 -20.54
C GLY A 72 -20.16 -0.67 -20.50
N SER A 73 -20.66 0.33 -19.76
CA SER A 73 -19.97 1.62 -19.62
C SER A 73 -18.60 1.53 -18.95
N LEU A 74 -18.39 0.59 -18.01
CA LEU A 74 -17.06 0.36 -17.41
C LEU A 74 -16.07 -0.30 -18.38
N LEU A 75 -16.57 -0.95 -19.43
CA LEU A 75 -15.79 -1.63 -20.46
C LEU A 75 -15.63 -0.77 -21.73
N ASP A 76 -16.30 0.37 -21.81
CA ASP A 76 -16.16 1.30 -22.93
C ASP A 76 -14.71 1.77 -23.03
N GLU A 77 -14.13 1.60 -24.21
CA GLU A 77 -12.77 2.03 -24.49
C GLU A 77 -12.73 3.55 -24.76
N ASP A 78 -11.60 4.16 -24.45
CA ASP A 78 -11.32 5.54 -24.83
C ASP A 78 -11.42 5.71 -26.37
N PRO A 79 -12.20 6.69 -26.88
CA PRO A 79 -12.35 6.94 -28.31
C PRO A 79 -11.02 7.11 -29.06
N ALA A 80 -10.00 7.72 -28.44
CA ALA A 80 -8.69 7.89 -29.04
C ALA A 80 -7.93 6.57 -29.19
N ILE A 81 -8.12 5.63 -28.25
CA ILE A 81 -7.56 4.27 -28.35
C ILE A 81 -8.28 3.50 -29.47
N MET A 82 -9.60 3.64 -29.56
CA MET A 82 -10.39 3.02 -30.62
C MET A 82 -9.97 3.50 -32.01
N GLU A 83 -9.82 4.81 -32.20
CA GLU A 83 -9.35 5.40 -33.47
C GLU A 83 -7.90 4.98 -33.81
N ARG A 84 -7.03 4.94 -32.80
CA ARG A 84 -5.66 4.45 -32.99
C ARG A 84 -5.64 2.99 -33.43
N ARG A 85 -6.48 2.14 -32.83
CA ARG A 85 -6.58 0.72 -33.19
C ARG A 85 -7.07 0.55 -34.63
N THR A 86 -8.08 1.31 -35.06
CA THR A 86 -8.59 1.22 -36.44
C THR A 86 -7.57 1.73 -37.47
N ALA A 87 -6.86 2.83 -37.17
CA ALA A 87 -5.80 3.35 -38.04
C ALA A 87 -4.64 2.34 -38.21
N LEU A 88 -4.23 1.68 -37.12
CA LEU A 88 -3.21 0.64 -37.16
C LEU A 88 -3.68 -0.60 -37.94
N ALA A 89 -4.92 -1.03 -37.76
CA ALA A 89 -5.50 -2.14 -38.52
C ALA A 89 -5.52 -1.86 -40.03
N LYS A 90 -5.94 -0.65 -40.43
CA LYS A 90 -5.90 -0.22 -41.83
C LYS A 90 -4.48 -0.20 -42.39
N ARG A 91 -3.52 0.32 -41.62
CA ARG A 91 -2.11 0.35 -42.05
C ARG A 91 -1.55 -1.07 -42.20
N LEU A 92 -1.92 -1.99 -41.32
CA LEU A 92 -1.52 -3.40 -41.38
C LEU A 92 -2.08 -4.09 -42.64
N GLU A 93 -3.33 -3.83 -42.99
CA GLU A 93 -3.95 -4.36 -44.21
C GLU A 93 -3.18 -3.91 -45.46
N LEU A 94 -2.83 -2.61 -45.53
CA LEU A 94 -2.02 -2.08 -46.63
C LEU A 94 -0.64 -2.75 -46.72
N TYR A 95 0.03 -2.96 -45.57
CA TYR A 95 1.32 -3.65 -45.56
C TYR A 95 1.22 -5.11 -45.97
N ARG A 96 0.13 -5.81 -45.63
CA ARG A 96 -0.11 -7.18 -46.10
C ARG A 96 -0.34 -7.25 -47.60
N GLY A 97 -1.07 -6.29 -48.17
CA GLY A 97 -1.23 -6.17 -49.62
C GLY A 97 0.11 -5.95 -50.33
N ALA A 98 0.90 -4.98 -49.86
CA ALA A 98 2.23 -4.72 -50.41
C ALA A 98 3.16 -5.94 -50.30
N GLN A 99 3.11 -6.66 -49.18
CA GLN A 99 3.87 -7.90 -49.01
C GLN A 99 3.45 -8.97 -50.04
N ALA A 100 2.15 -9.18 -50.24
CA ALA A 100 1.64 -10.15 -51.22
C ALA A 100 2.06 -9.81 -52.65
N GLU A 101 2.10 -8.52 -53.01
CA GLU A 101 2.60 -8.05 -54.31
C GLU A 101 4.10 -8.32 -54.47
N ILE A 102 4.91 -8.06 -53.43
CA ILE A 102 6.35 -8.36 -53.42
C ILE A 102 6.57 -9.87 -53.60
N ASP A 103 5.84 -10.68 -52.84
CA ASP A 103 5.95 -12.14 -52.90
C ASP A 103 5.57 -12.66 -54.30
N ALA A 104 4.50 -12.16 -54.91
CA ALA A 104 4.08 -12.54 -56.26
C ALA A 104 5.16 -12.29 -57.32
N VAL A 105 5.89 -11.17 -57.22
CA VAL A 105 7.00 -10.85 -58.14
C VAL A 105 8.26 -11.67 -57.83
N ALA A 106 8.58 -11.88 -56.55
CA ALA A 106 9.76 -12.61 -56.13
C ALA A 106 9.76 -14.09 -56.57
N TRP A 107 8.57 -14.71 -56.61
CA TRP A 107 8.38 -16.11 -57.01
C TRP A 107 8.03 -16.30 -58.50
N ALA A 108 7.95 -15.23 -59.29
CA ALA A 108 7.69 -15.29 -60.75
C ALA A 108 8.96 -15.46 -61.61
N LYS A 109 10.13 -15.66 -60.99
CA LYS A 109 11.40 -16.02 -61.64
C LYS A 109 11.75 -17.48 -61.37
#